data_AF-A0A8S0FH05-F1
#
_entry.id   AF-A0A8S0FH05-F1
#
_cell.length_a   1.000
_cell.length_b   1.000
_cell.length_c   1.000
_cell.angle_alpha   90.00
_cell.angle_beta   90.00
_cell.angle_gamma   90.00
#
_symmetry.space_group_name_H-M   'P 1'
#
loop_
_entity.id
_entity.type
_entity.pdbx_description
1 polymer ?
#
loop_
_entity_poly.entity_id
_entity_poly.type
_entity_poly.pdbx_seq_one_letter_code
_entity_poly.pdbx_strand_id
1 'polypeptide(L)' 'MLITKLENLSIYYMDDSHRRVIEENPKLDRVENYESMNIDYVVEDYAAGCLVEKIKVGDFSTPTKVTAEPGA' A
#
# COMPACT_ATOMS: atom_id res chain seq x y z
N MET A 1 -3.97 -4.84 -7.57
CA MET A 1 -3.71 -6.28 -7.40
C MET A 1 -2.26 -6.55 -7.78
N LEU A 2 -1.48 -7.16 -6.89
CA LEU A 2 -0.06 -7.48 -7.13
C LEU A 2 0.08 -9.00 -7.29
N ILE A 3 0.77 -9.43 -8.34
CA ILE A 3 1.05 -10.85 -8.61
C ILE A 3 2.57 -11.01 -8.56
N THR A 4 3.07 -11.81 -7.61
CA THR A 4 4.49 -12.19 -7.49
C THR A 4 4.61 -13.42 -6.57
N LYS A 5 5.79 -14.03 -6.51
CA LYS A 5 6.07 -15.09 -5.52
C LYS A 5 6.17 -14.46 -4.13
N LEU A 6 5.66 -15.13 -3.10
CA LEU A 6 5.64 -14.56 -1.74
C LEU A 6 7.05 -14.37 -1.15
N GLU A 7 8.02 -15.16 -1.60
CA GLU A 7 9.43 -15.06 -1.22
C GLU A 7 10.19 -13.88 -1.87
N ASN A 8 9.60 -13.21 -2.87
CA ASN A 8 10.25 -12.10 -3.60
C ASN A 8 10.15 -10.75 -2.85
N LEU A 9 9.30 -10.68 -1.81
CA LEU A 9 9.08 -9.49 -1.02
C LEU A 9 9.81 -9.65 0.32
N SER A 10 10.76 -8.76 0.57
CA SER A 10 11.62 -8.82 1.75
C SER A 10 11.64 -7.51 2.49
N ILE A 11 12.01 -7.59 3.78
CA ILE A 11 12.22 -6.43 4.64
C ILE A 11 13.62 -6.56 5.22
N TYR A 12 14.46 -5.56 5.00
CA TYR A 12 15.77 -5.47 5.61
C TYR A 12 15.71 -4.57 6.83
N TYR A 13 16.41 -4.96 7.89
CA TYR A 13 16.55 -4.15 9.10
C TYR A 13 18.03 -4.09 9.49
N MET A 14 18.41 -2.99 10.13
CA MET A 14 19.77 -2.85 10.65
C MET A 14 19.85 -3.46 12.05
N ASP A 15 20.78 -4.40 12.24
CA ASP A 15 20.91 -5.27 13.44
C ASP A 15 20.82 -4.53 14.78
N ASP A 16 21.49 -3.39 14.93
CA ASP A 16 21.58 -2.64 16.20
C ASP A 16 20.84 -1.29 16.16
N SER A 17 19.82 -1.18 15.29
CA SER A 17 19.09 0.09 15.12
C SER A 17 17.88 0.26 16.05
N HIS A 18 17.44 -0.82 16.70
CA HIS A 18 16.27 -0.78 17.56
C HIS A 18 16.59 -0.06 18.87
N ARG A 19 16.04 1.15 19.04
CA ARG A 19 16.24 1.99 20.22
C ARG A 19 14.90 2.35 20.84
N ARG A 20 14.84 2.23 22.17
CA ARG A 20 13.66 2.53 23.00
C ARG A 20 14.00 3.51 24.11
N VAL A 21 13.12 4.49 24.33
CA VAL A 21 13.19 5.43 25.45
C VAL A 21 11.81 5.50 26.10
N ILE A 22 11.77 5.34 27.42
CA ILE A 22 10.57 5.50 28.23
C ILE A 22 10.76 6.76 29.07
N GLU A 23 9.83 7.71 28.98
CA GLU A 23 9.85 8.96 29.72
C GLU A 23 8.57 9.12 30.54
N GLU A 24 8.72 9.44 31.81
CA GLU A 24 7.59 9.81 32.65
C GLU A 24 7.31 11.30 32.44
N ASN A 25 6.19 11.64 31.82
CA ASN A 25 5.81 13.01 31.53
C ASN A 25 4.80 13.52 32.56
N PRO A 26 5.25 14.20 33.64
CA PRO A 26 4.37 14.69 34.70
C PRO A 26 3.47 15.85 34.25
N LYS A 27 3.76 16.51 33.12
CA LYS A 27 2.94 17.62 32.62
C LYS A 27 1.58 17.14 32.10
N LEU A 28 1.51 15.89 31.66
CA LEU A 28 0.32 15.27 31.08
C LEU A 28 -0.10 14.00 31.83
N ASP A 29 0.49 13.76 33.01
CA ASP A 29 0.24 12.60 33.88
C ASP A 29 0.24 11.26 33.11
N ARG A 30 1.31 11.00 32.36
CA ARG A 30 1.44 9.77 31.56
C ARG A 30 2.89 9.33 31.38
N VAL A 31 3.05 8.04 31.10
CA VAL A 31 4.31 7.45 30.68
C VAL A 31 4.33 7.36 29.15
N GLU A 32 5.33 7.96 28.51
CA GLU A 32 5.52 8.00 27.07
C GLU A 32 6.58 6.96 26.66
N ASN A 33 6.32 6.21 25.58
CA ASN A 33 7.24 5.22 25.03
C ASN A 33 7.61 5.60 23.59
N TYR A 34 8.89 5.81 23.35
CA TYR A 34 9.45 6.15 22.05
C TYR A 34 10.30 5.00 21.55
N GLU A 35 9.92 4.42 20.43
CA GLU A 35 10.66 3.33 19.78
C GLU A 35 11.02 3.75 18.34
N SER A 36 12.23 3.40 17.93
CA SER A 36 12.73 3.65 16.58
C SER A 36 13.55 2.46 16.10
N MET A 37 13.46 2.17 14.80
CA MET A 37 14.19 1.08 14.13
C MET A 37 14.44 1.48 12.68
N ASN A 38 15.60 1.11 12.14
CA ASN A 38 15.93 1.36 10.74
C ASN A 38 15.52 0.14 9.91
N ILE A 39 14.57 0.34 9.00
CA ILE A 39 13.97 -0.71 8.17
C ILE A 39 13.88 -0.22 6.73
N ASP A 40 14.05 -1.13 5.77
CA ASP A 40 13.84 -0.89 4.34
C ASP A 40 12.99 -1.99 3.70
N TYR A 41 12.10 -1.60 2.78
CA TYR A 41 11.23 -2.53 2.04
C TYR A 41 11.83 -2.79 0.66
N VAL A 42 12.11 -4.04 0.35
CA VAL A 42 12.77 -4.40 -0.91
C VAL A 42 11.99 -5.47 -1.66
N VAL A 43 11.96 -5.31 -2.98
CA VAL A 43 11.56 -6.36 -3.91
C VAL A 43 12.84 -6.91 -4.52
N GLU A 44 13.12 -8.18 -4.28
CA GLU A 44 14.41 -8.80 -4.61
C GLU A 44 14.66 -8.87 -6.11
N ASP A 45 13.64 -9.25 -6.88
CA ASP A 45 13.63 -9.25 -8.34
C ASP A 45 12.38 -8.54 -8.89
N TYR A 46 12.59 -7.42 -9.60
CA TYR A 46 11.51 -6.65 -10.21
C TYR A 46 10.82 -7.36 -11.37
N ALA A 47 11.52 -8.27 -12.07
CA ALA A 47 10.94 -9.02 -13.18
C ALA A 47 10.04 -10.18 -12.70
N ALA A 48 10.11 -10.54 -11.41
CA ALA A 48 9.37 -11.65 -10.82
C ALA A 48 7.91 -11.32 -10.46
N GLY A 49 7.39 -10.15 -10.85
CA GLY A 49 5.99 -9.79 -10.60
C GLY A 49 5.48 -8.57 -11.37
N CYS A 50 4.17 -8.32 -11.26
CA CYS A 50 3.56 -7.13 -11.82
C CYS A 50 2.40 -6.61 -10.96
N LEU A 51 2.23 -5.28 -10.94
CA LEU A 51 1.15 -4.60 -10.26
C LEU A 51 0.11 -4.13 -11.27
N VAL A 52 -1.14 -4.54 -11.09
CA VAL A 52 -2.29 -4.03 -11.83
C VAL A 52 -3.01 -3.01 -10.97
N GLU A 53 -3.02 -1.75 -11.41
CA GLU A 53 -3.69 -0.64 -10.75
C GLU A 53 -4.93 -0.17 -11.53
N LYS A 54 -5.77 0.63 -10.86
CA LYS A 54 -6.95 1.30 -11.47
C LYS A 54 -7.96 0.33 -12.08
N ILE A 55 -8.12 -0.85 -11.49
CA ILE A 55 -9.15 -1.81 -11.88
C ILE A 55 -10.52 -1.20 -11.59
N LYS A 56 -11.33 -0.98 -12.63
CA LYS A 56 -12.73 -0.57 -12.53
C LYS A 56 -13.62 -1.69 -13.01
N VAL A 57 -14.50 -2.18 -12.14
CA VAL A 57 -15.52 -3.16 -12.48
C VAL A 57 -16.80 -2.43 -12.88
N GLY A 58 -17.46 -2.87 -13.94
CA GLY A 58 -18.74 -2.34 -14.39
C GLY A 58 -19.23 -3.03 -15.66
N ASP A 59 -20.47 -2.79 -16.04
CA ASP A 59 -21.11 -3.46 -17.19
C ASP A 59 -20.79 -2.81 -18.54
N PHE A 60 -20.12 -1.65 -18.52
CA PHE A 60 -19.62 -0.85 -19.66
C PHE A 60 -20.54 -0.77 -20.89
N SER A 61 -21.85 -0.93 -20.74
CA SER A 61 -22.79 -0.86 -21.86
C SER A 61 -22.88 0.58 -22.37
N THR A 62 -22.80 0.72 -23.69
CA THR A 62 -22.93 2.03 -24.33
C THR A 62 -24.34 2.57 -24.11
N PRO A 63 -24.52 3.83 -23.70
CA PRO A 63 -25.85 4.42 -23.69
C PRO A 63 -26.38 4.46 -25.12
N THR A 64 -27.50 3.78 -25.36
CA THR A 64 -28.23 3.81 -26.63
C THR A 64 -28.51 5.26 -26.99
N LYS A 65 -27.83 5.79 -28.01
CA LYS A 65 -28.23 7.05 -28.65
C LYS A 65 -29.57 6.80 -29.33
N VAL A 66 -30.65 7.28 -28.73
CA VAL A 66 -31.96 7.31 -29.36
C VAL A 66 -31.91 8.38 -30.46
N THR A 67 -31.54 7.97 -31.67
CA THR A 67 -31.76 8.79 -32.87
C THR A 67 -33.24 8.64 -33.22
N ALA A 68 -34.07 9.57 -32.75
CA ALA A 68 -35.41 9.73 -33.27
C ALA A 68 -35.31 10.38 -34.66
N GLU A 69 -35.43 9.59 -35.72
CA GLU A 69 -35.82 10.10 -37.03
C GLU A 69 -37.36 10.19 -37.08
N PRO A 70 -37.95 11.39 -37.20
CA PRO A 70 -39.39 11.49 -37.43
C PRO A 70 -39.69 11.20 -38.91
N GLY A 71 -40.43 10.10 -39.12
CA GLY A 71 -41.60 9.98 -39.98
C GLY A 71 -41.52 10.38 -41.46
N ALA A 72 -41.87 9.41 -42.31
CA ALA A 72 -42.42 9.54 -43.65
C ALA A 72 -43.52 10.61 -43.81
#